data_AF-A0A2K1IZL4-F1
#
_entry.id   AF-A0A2K1IZL4-F1
#
_cell.length_a   1.000
_cell.length_b   1.000
_cell.length_c   1.000
_cell.angle_alpha   90.00
_cell.angle_beta   90.00
_cell.angle_gamma   90.00
#
_symmetry.space_group_name_H-M   'P 1'
#
loop_
_entity.id
_entity.type
_entity.pdbx_description
1 polymer ?
#
loop_
_entity_poly.entity_id
_entity_poly.type
_entity_poly.pdbx_seq_one_letter_code
_entity_poly.pdbx_strand_id
1 'polypeptide(L)'
;MTAKVEDGKTSIACAGRIADAVGRRWTMAIAALFFLVGAGIMGVAPHFSLLMIGRLLEGIGVGFALMIAPVYTAEVAPASSRGSLVSLPEIFINIGILLGYMVSYVFSGLPSNVNWRLMLGVGMLPALVLAVGVLLMPESPRWLVMQNRIKEAEIVLFKTSNDEAEANVRLQEIMDAAGIVSDGSGGTRSSLNSEGQGVWKELLWPTSPVRRMLIVALGVQFFQQASGIDATVYYSPVVFNHAGISGKSGVLLATIAVGLTKTLFILVATIWLDRLGRRPLLLTSSIGMTVSLSVLAIGFLFLNITPTDDIPAAPSDTSGPTFVAVLAILSICSYVAFFSVGFGPIVWVLTSEIFPLRLRAQAMGLGIVVNRLASATVALTFLSMARAMTIAGTFFLFSVMAFLSAIFVYIFTPETKGRSLEEIAKFFESDSDPSPSPYSLELKGLPQDGHGIASPRFGHIRKHDEEAILMAPEGHVGLPLEDTDDLLLLRHDSLTGPQSGASRKDLMNKVKAIKKQGNRSSPSFDTPRGASSSPL
;
A
#
# COMPACT_ATOMS: atom_id res chain seq x y z
N MET A 1 -4.96 -41.39 16.31
CA MET A 1 -4.44 -41.13 14.95
C MET A 1 -5.25 -39.97 14.37
N THR A 2 -4.94 -38.72 14.70
CA THR A 2 -3.80 -37.87 14.29
C THR A 2 -4.28 -36.83 13.28
N ALA A 3 -4.39 -35.62 13.83
CA ALA A 3 -4.16 -34.33 13.18
C ALA A 3 -5.17 -33.83 12.12
N LYS A 4 -6.05 -32.95 12.62
CA LYS A 4 -6.24 -31.57 12.13
C LYS A 4 -6.26 -31.37 10.61
N VAL A 5 -7.48 -31.38 10.08
CA VAL A 5 -7.87 -30.62 8.89
C VAL A 5 -7.98 -29.13 9.30
N GLU A 6 -6.84 -28.47 9.46
CA GLU A 6 -6.73 -27.01 9.54
C GLU A 6 -5.52 -26.66 8.68
N ASP A 7 -5.75 -26.32 7.41
CA ASP A 7 -4.87 -25.45 6.60
C ASP A 7 -5.39 -25.33 5.15
N GLY A 8 -6.53 -24.65 4.99
CA GLY A 8 -6.91 -24.03 3.72
C GLY A 8 -6.12 -22.74 3.52
N LYS A 9 -4.79 -22.83 3.38
CA LYS A 9 -3.91 -21.67 3.18
C LYS A 9 -3.70 -21.45 1.69
N THR A 10 -4.22 -20.33 1.18
CA THR A 10 -3.98 -19.84 -0.18
C THR A 10 -2.47 -19.73 -0.46
N SER A 11 -2.06 -19.87 -1.72
CA SER A 11 -0.65 -19.77 -2.16
C SER A 11 0.07 -18.52 -1.61
N ILE A 12 -0.65 -17.42 -1.41
CA ILE A 12 -0.15 -16.16 -0.85
C ILE A 12 0.28 -16.32 0.63
N ALA A 13 -0.48 -17.06 1.45
CA ALA A 13 -0.13 -17.27 2.86
C ALA A 13 1.06 -18.22 3.02
N CYS A 14 1.21 -19.19 2.11
CA CYS A 14 2.38 -20.06 2.04
C CYS A 14 3.61 -19.28 1.55
N ALA A 15 3.44 -18.40 0.57
CA ALA A 15 4.51 -17.55 0.05
C ALA A 15 5.14 -16.70 1.17
N GLY A 16 4.35 -16.15 2.08
CA GLY A 16 4.87 -15.34 3.20
C GLY A 16 5.79 -16.13 4.13
N ARG A 17 5.35 -17.32 4.56
CA ARG A 17 6.17 -18.20 5.42
C ARG A 17 7.44 -18.68 4.72
N ILE A 18 7.34 -18.99 3.42
CA ILE A 18 8.48 -19.43 2.62
C ILE A 18 9.48 -18.27 2.44
N ALA A 19 9.01 -17.05 2.19
CA ALA A 19 9.87 -15.87 2.06
C ALA A 19 10.62 -15.53 3.37
N ASP A 20 9.99 -15.78 4.51
CA ASP A 20 10.64 -15.60 5.82
C ASP A 20 11.63 -16.73 6.15
N ALA A 21 11.35 -17.96 5.73
CA ALA A 21 12.22 -19.12 5.98
C ALA A 21 13.41 -19.22 5.02
N VAL A 22 13.18 -19.01 3.71
CA VAL A 22 14.15 -19.27 2.63
C VAL A 22 14.82 -17.99 2.13
N GLY A 23 14.20 -16.83 2.38
CA GLY A 23 14.66 -15.54 1.88
C GLY A 23 13.87 -15.06 0.66
N ARG A 24 13.99 -13.77 0.39
CA ARG A 24 13.22 -13.06 -0.64
C ARG A 24 13.74 -13.42 -2.04
N ARG A 25 15.07 -13.49 -2.23
CA ARG A 25 15.70 -13.83 -3.52
C ARG A 25 15.29 -15.21 -4.01
N TRP A 26 15.38 -16.22 -3.14
CA TRP A 26 15.04 -17.59 -3.49
C TRP A 26 13.54 -17.79 -3.72
N THR A 27 12.70 -17.04 -3.01
CA THR A 27 11.25 -17.03 -3.28
C THR A 27 10.95 -16.46 -4.67
N MET A 28 11.67 -15.42 -5.12
CA MET A 28 11.60 -14.93 -6.50
C MET A 28 12.10 -15.97 -7.51
N ALA A 29 13.16 -16.72 -7.19
CA ALA A 29 13.65 -17.81 -8.05
C ALA A 29 12.60 -18.92 -8.22
N ILE A 30 11.93 -19.30 -7.14
CA ILE A 30 10.84 -20.30 -7.16
C ILE A 30 9.68 -19.80 -8.03
N ALA A 31 9.30 -18.52 -7.90
CA ALA A 31 8.27 -17.91 -8.75
C ALA A 31 8.67 -17.95 -10.24
N ALA A 32 9.92 -17.59 -10.56
CA ALA A 32 10.44 -17.64 -11.92
C ALA A 32 10.44 -19.07 -12.50
N LEU A 33 10.78 -20.07 -11.69
CA LEU A 33 10.71 -21.48 -12.07
C LEU A 33 9.26 -21.89 -12.41
N PHE A 34 8.29 -21.52 -11.57
CA PHE A 34 6.87 -21.81 -11.84
C PHE A 34 6.37 -21.14 -13.12
N PHE A 35 6.78 -19.90 -13.38
CA PHE A 35 6.45 -19.23 -14.66
C PHE A 35 7.06 -19.93 -15.86
N LEU A 36 8.35 -20.30 -15.79
CA LEU A 36 9.05 -20.93 -16.91
C LEU A 36 8.48 -22.32 -17.22
N VAL A 37 8.24 -23.14 -16.18
CA VAL A 37 7.64 -24.47 -16.33
C VAL A 37 6.18 -24.36 -16.76
N GLY A 38 5.41 -23.44 -16.18
CA GLY A 38 3.99 -23.24 -16.52
C GLY A 38 3.81 -22.82 -17.97
N ALA A 39 4.53 -21.79 -18.43
CA ALA A 39 4.50 -21.32 -19.81
C ALA A 39 5.01 -22.38 -20.80
N GLY A 40 6.08 -23.10 -20.44
CA GLY A 40 6.61 -24.20 -21.25
C GLY A 40 5.59 -25.33 -21.45
N ILE A 41 4.96 -25.79 -20.37
CA ILE A 41 3.92 -26.82 -20.41
C ILE A 41 2.74 -26.37 -21.27
N MET A 42 2.29 -25.13 -21.14
CA MET A 42 1.19 -24.61 -21.95
C MET A 42 1.55 -24.53 -23.44
N GLY A 43 2.78 -24.14 -23.78
CA GLY A 43 3.24 -24.07 -25.18
C GLY A 43 3.23 -25.45 -25.86
N VAL A 44 3.62 -26.50 -25.14
CA VAL A 44 3.69 -27.87 -25.68
C VAL A 44 2.45 -28.73 -25.43
N ALA A 45 1.42 -28.20 -24.76
CA ALA A 45 0.27 -28.98 -24.30
C ALA A 45 -0.47 -29.71 -25.44
N PRO A 46 -0.60 -31.05 -25.42
CA PRO A 46 -1.32 -31.80 -26.45
C PRO A 46 -2.82 -31.94 -26.15
N HIS A 47 -3.22 -31.85 -24.88
CA HIS A 47 -4.62 -31.97 -24.43
C HIS A 47 -4.93 -30.95 -23.33
N PHE A 48 -6.23 -30.71 -23.11
CA PHE A 48 -6.75 -29.69 -22.20
C PHE A 48 -6.22 -29.82 -20.76
N SER A 49 -6.15 -31.04 -20.20
CA SER A 49 -5.68 -31.23 -18.82
C SER A 49 -4.24 -30.76 -18.60
N LEU A 50 -3.35 -30.96 -19.59
CA LEU A 50 -1.96 -30.51 -19.47
C LEU A 50 -1.86 -28.99 -19.54
N LEU A 51 -2.68 -28.35 -20.38
CA LEU A 51 -2.81 -26.90 -20.43
C LEU A 51 -3.28 -26.34 -19.08
N MET A 52 -4.25 -26.99 -18.43
CA MET A 52 -4.74 -26.58 -17.10
C MET A 52 -3.69 -26.76 -16.00
N ILE A 53 -2.85 -27.81 -16.07
CA ILE A 53 -1.71 -27.96 -15.16
C ILE A 53 -0.73 -26.79 -15.34
N GLY A 54 -0.41 -26.43 -16.58
CA GLY A 54 0.44 -25.26 -16.86
C GLY A 54 -0.14 -23.96 -16.28
N ARG A 55 -1.46 -23.75 -16.44
CA ARG A 55 -2.18 -22.61 -15.84
C ARG A 55 -2.15 -22.60 -14.32
N LEU A 56 -2.28 -23.77 -13.68
CA LEU A 56 -2.20 -23.89 -12.23
C LEU A 56 -0.80 -23.49 -11.73
N LEU A 57 0.26 -23.97 -12.41
CA LEU A 57 1.64 -23.64 -12.07
C LEU A 57 1.93 -22.15 -12.24
N GLU A 58 1.48 -21.53 -13.35
CA GLU A 58 1.58 -20.07 -13.51
C GLU A 58 0.83 -19.32 -12.41
N GLY A 59 -0.37 -19.76 -12.04
CA GLY A 59 -1.16 -19.14 -10.97
C GLY A 59 -0.44 -19.18 -9.62
N ILE A 60 0.25 -20.28 -9.32
CA ILE A 60 1.13 -20.37 -8.14
C ILE A 60 2.27 -19.34 -8.26
N GLY A 61 2.94 -19.27 -9.41
CA GLY A 61 4.00 -18.29 -9.69
C GLY A 61 3.54 -16.84 -9.49
N VAL A 62 2.36 -16.47 -10.00
CA VAL A 62 1.75 -15.15 -9.81
C VAL A 62 1.54 -14.86 -8.32
N GLY A 63 1.03 -15.83 -7.56
CA GLY A 63 0.81 -15.69 -6.12
C GLY A 63 2.10 -15.37 -5.35
N PHE A 64 3.21 -16.06 -5.66
CA PHE A 64 4.51 -15.78 -5.07
C PHE A 64 5.04 -14.41 -5.51
N ALA A 65 5.01 -14.11 -6.82
CA ALA A 65 5.56 -12.89 -7.39
C ALA A 65 4.87 -11.61 -6.87
N LEU A 66 3.53 -11.60 -6.82
CA LEU A 66 2.76 -10.45 -6.35
C LEU A 66 2.99 -10.14 -4.86
N MET A 67 3.27 -11.16 -4.06
CA MET A 67 3.56 -10.95 -2.64
C MET A 67 5.01 -10.48 -2.44
N ILE A 68 5.97 -11.11 -3.12
CA ILE A 68 7.39 -10.89 -2.85
C ILE A 68 7.93 -9.61 -3.47
N ALA A 69 7.45 -9.21 -4.66
CA ALA A 69 8.01 -8.07 -5.38
C ALA A 69 7.85 -6.74 -4.61
N PRO A 70 6.66 -6.39 -4.08
CA PRO A 70 6.50 -5.17 -3.28
C PRO A 70 7.29 -5.22 -1.97
N VAL A 71 7.35 -6.39 -1.31
CA VAL A 71 8.09 -6.58 -0.05
C VAL A 71 9.58 -6.40 -0.26
N TYR A 72 10.17 -7.10 -1.22
CA TYR A 72 11.59 -6.98 -1.54
C TYR A 72 11.95 -5.53 -1.92
N THR A 73 11.11 -4.90 -2.75
CA THR A 73 11.31 -3.50 -3.13
C THR A 73 11.27 -2.57 -1.92
N ALA A 74 10.34 -2.77 -0.98
CA ALA A 74 10.24 -1.96 0.22
C ALA A 74 11.42 -2.14 1.20
N GLU A 75 11.97 -3.36 1.27
CA GLU A 75 13.08 -3.70 2.17
C GLU A 75 14.45 -3.24 1.63
N VAL A 76 14.60 -3.12 0.31
CA VAL A 76 15.82 -2.63 -0.35
C VAL A 76 15.77 -1.12 -0.60
N ALA A 77 14.58 -0.54 -0.79
CA ALA A 77 14.43 0.86 -1.14
C ALA A 77 14.82 1.84 -0.01
N PRO A 78 15.50 2.95 -0.36
CA PRO A 78 15.70 4.08 0.53
C PRO A 78 14.39 4.64 1.07
N ALA A 79 14.38 5.14 2.31
CA ALA A 79 13.18 5.71 2.92
C ALA A 79 12.60 6.87 2.10
N SER A 80 13.45 7.67 1.45
CA SER A 80 13.05 8.83 0.62
C SER A 80 12.33 8.46 -0.67
N SER A 81 12.63 7.30 -1.28
CA SER A 81 12.08 6.87 -2.57
C SER A 81 11.22 5.61 -2.50
N ARG A 82 11.05 5.01 -1.31
CA ARG A 82 10.30 3.77 -1.08
C ARG A 82 8.91 3.79 -1.69
N GLY A 83 8.14 4.85 -1.50
CA GLY A 83 6.76 4.94 -2.03
C GLY A 83 6.70 4.83 -3.56
N SER A 84 7.60 5.52 -4.25
CA SER A 84 7.70 5.48 -5.72
C SER A 84 8.16 4.11 -6.20
N LEU A 85 9.22 3.54 -5.60
CA LEU A 85 9.73 2.22 -5.99
C LEU A 85 8.71 1.10 -5.75
N VAL A 86 7.99 1.14 -4.62
CA VAL A 86 6.94 0.16 -4.30
C VAL A 86 5.75 0.23 -5.26
N SER A 87 5.55 1.36 -5.97
CA SER A 87 4.51 1.50 -6.99
C SER A 87 4.89 0.97 -8.38
N LEU A 88 6.19 0.78 -8.65
CA LEU A 88 6.69 0.28 -9.95
C LEU A 88 6.09 -1.07 -10.39
N PRO A 89 5.89 -2.07 -9.51
CA PRO A 89 5.30 -3.35 -9.93
C PRO A 89 3.97 -3.20 -10.68
N GLU A 90 3.12 -2.25 -10.29
CA GLU A 90 1.85 -2.00 -10.98
C GLU A 90 2.07 -1.46 -12.40
N ILE A 91 3.06 -0.59 -12.61
CA ILE A 91 3.44 -0.11 -13.95
C ILE A 91 3.87 -1.29 -14.83
N PHE A 92 4.72 -2.18 -14.30
CA PHE A 92 5.20 -3.36 -15.03
C PHE A 92 4.08 -4.37 -15.33
N ILE A 93 3.08 -4.53 -14.45
CA ILE A 93 1.89 -5.33 -14.74
C ILE A 93 1.15 -4.77 -15.97
N ASN A 94 0.99 -3.45 -16.07
CA ASN A 94 0.32 -2.82 -17.20
C ASN A 94 1.12 -2.95 -18.51
N ILE A 95 2.45 -2.79 -18.45
CA ILE A 95 3.34 -3.07 -19.58
C ILE A 95 3.21 -4.55 -20.01
N GLY A 96 3.16 -5.48 -19.06
CA GLY A 96 2.98 -6.91 -19.33
C GLY A 96 1.67 -7.22 -20.06
N ILE A 97 0.56 -6.59 -19.65
CA ILE A 97 -0.73 -6.71 -20.33
C ILE A 97 -0.64 -6.20 -21.78
N LEU A 98 -0.03 -5.03 -21.99
CA LEU A 98 0.18 -4.46 -23.32
C LEU A 98 1.02 -5.39 -24.21
N LEU A 99 2.15 -5.90 -23.69
CA LEU A 99 2.99 -6.84 -24.42
C LEU A 99 2.23 -8.12 -24.76
N GLY A 100 1.39 -8.63 -23.85
CA GLY A 100 0.51 -9.77 -24.11
C GLY A 100 -0.44 -9.54 -25.28
N TYR A 101 -1.03 -8.34 -25.37
CA TYR A 101 -1.88 -7.96 -26.51
C TYR A 101 -1.10 -7.82 -27.81
N MET A 102 0.11 -7.25 -27.77
CA MET A 102 0.98 -7.14 -28.94
C MET A 102 1.42 -8.52 -29.45
N VAL A 103 1.84 -9.42 -28.56
CA VAL A 103 2.16 -10.82 -28.87
C VAL A 103 0.95 -11.51 -29.49
N SER A 104 -0.23 -11.34 -28.90
CA SER A 104 -1.48 -11.89 -29.44
C SER A 104 -1.77 -11.39 -30.86
N TYR A 105 -1.57 -10.11 -31.13
CA TYR A 105 -1.74 -9.55 -32.47
C TYR A 105 -0.71 -10.08 -33.48
N VAL A 106 0.57 -10.08 -33.13
CA VAL A 106 1.66 -10.53 -34.01
C VAL A 106 1.50 -11.98 -34.43
N PHE A 107 1.18 -12.85 -33.48
CA PHE A 107 1.02 -14.28 -33.77
C PHE A 107 -0.37 -14.63 -34.34
N SER A 108 -1.35 -13.71 -34.30
CA SER A 108 -2.72 -13.95 -34.77
C SER A 108 -2.82 -14.41 -36.22
N GLY A 109 -1.87 -14.01 -37.08
CA GLY A 109 -1.81 -14.38 -38.49
C GLY A 109 -1.28 -15.79 -38.78
N LEU A 110 -0.75 -16.50 -37.77
CA LEU A 110 -0.23 -17.85 -37.94
C LEU A 110 -1.35 -18.92 -37.95
N PRO A 111 -1.07 -20.10 -38.52
CA PRO A 111 -1.97 -21.26 -38.45
C PRO A 111 -2.44 -21.57 -37.03
N SER A 112 -3.71 -21.93 -36.88
CA SER A 112 -4.38 -22.11 -35.58
C SER A 112 -3.75 -23.18 -34.69
N ASN A 113 -3.02 -24.15 -35.26
CA ASN A 113 -2.29 -25.18 -34.53
C ASN A 113 -1.02 -24.66 -33.82
N VAL A 114 -0.43 -23.58 -34.33
CA VAL A 114 0.85 -23.01 -33.82
C VAL A 114 0.64 -21.70 -33.08
N ASN A 115 -0.31 -20.88 -33.53
CA ASN A 115 -0.55 -19.53 -33.06
C ASN A 115 -0.69 -19.41 -31.52
N TRP A 116 -1.72 -20.04 -30.93
CA TRP A 116 -1.97 -19.95 -29.49
C TRP A 116 -0.86 -20.57 -28.64
N ARG A 117 -0.13 -21.57 -29.17
CA ARG A 117 1.00 -22.19 -28.49
C ARG A 117 2.16 -21.20 -28.34
N LEU A 118 2.46 -20.46 -29.40
CA LEU A 118 3.47 -19.40 -29.36
C LEU A 118 3.03 -18.23 -28.49
N MET A 119 1.76 -17.83 -28.56
CA MET A 119 1.22 -16.77 -27.69
C MET A 119 1.46 -17.06 -26.20
N LEU A 120 1.24 -18.30 -25.76
CA LEU A 120 1.48 -18.72 -24.37
C LEU A 120 2.97 -18.98 -24.09
N GLY A 121 3.67 -19.65 -25.02
CA GLY A 121 5.08 -20.02 -24.85
C GLY A 121 6.04 -18.83 -24.79
N VAL A 122 5.73 -17.71 -25.47
CA VAL A 122 6.51 -16.47 -25.40
C VAL A 122 6.57 -15.91 -23.96
N GLY A 123 5.62 -16.27 -23.10
CA GLY A 123 5.65 -15.97 -21.66
C GLY A 123 6.90 -16.50 -20.93
N MET A 124 7.61 -17.48 -21.50
CA MET A 124 8.89 -17.95 -20.98
C MET A 124 9.99 -16.88 -21.04
N LEU A 125 9.94 -15.92 -21.99
CA LEU A 125 10.98 -14.91 -22.18
C LEU A 125 11.10 -13.98 -20.96
N PRO A 126 10.03 -13.30 -20.49
CA PRO A 126 10.09 -12.52 -19.25
C PRO A 126 10.49 -13.36 -18.03
N ALA A 127 10.03 -14.62 -17.94
CA ALA A 127 10.39 -15.52 -16.84
C ALA A 127 11.89 -15.85 -16.83
N LEU A 128 12.50 -16.03 -18.00
CA LEU A 128 13.93 -16.27 -18.13
C LEU A 128 14.74 -15.01 -17.78
N VAL A 129 14.29 -13.83 -18.20
CA VAL A 129 14.88 -12.55 -17.78
C VAL A 129 14.81 -12.40 -16.26
N LEU A 130 13.69 -12.74 -15.63
CA LEU A 130 13.56 -12.75 -14.18
C LEU A 130 14.52 -13.76 -13.53
N ALA A 131 14.60 -14.98 -14.05
CA ALA A 131 15.49 -16.02 -13.52
C ALA A 131 16.96 -15.59 -13.55
N VAL A 132 17.42 -14.98 -14.66
CA VAL A 132 18.77 -14.41 -14.76
C VAL A 132 18.94 -13.21 -13.83
N GLY A 133 17.93 -12.34 -13.75
CA GLY A 133 17.94 -11.18 -12.84
C GLY A 133 18.10 -11.59 -11.37
N VAL A 134 17.45 -12.67 -10.94
CA VAL A 134 17.56 -13.19 -9.57
C VAL A 134 18.97 -13.68 -9.24
N LEU A 135 19.76 -14.11 -10.23
CA LEU A 135 21.17 -14.47 -10.01
C LEU A 135 22.03 -13.26 -9.65
N LEU A 136 21.67 -12.07 -10.15
CA LEU A 136 22.40 -10.82 -9.91
C LEU A 136 21.89 -10.05 -8.67
N MET A 137 20.65 -10.31 -8.23
CA MET A 137 20.04 -9.59 -7.11
C MET A 137 20.64 -10.00 -5.75
N PRO A 138 20.94 -9.04 -4.86
CA PRO A 138 21.28 -9.32 -3.47
C PRO A 138 20.07 -9.83 -2.69
N GLU A 139 20.32 -10.40 -1.51
CA GLU A 139 19.26 -10.75 -0.57
C GLU A 139 18.78 -9.51 0.21
N SER A 140 17.57 -9.54 0.75
CA SER A 140 17.05 -8.43 1.55
C SER A 140 17.91 -8.16 2.80
N PRO A 141 18.36 -6.91 3.04
CA PRO A 141 19.16 -6.58 4.22
C PRO A 141 18.39 -6.80 5.52
N ARG A 142 17.08 -6.55 5.53
CA ARG A 142 16.22 -6.85 6.70
C ARG A 142 16.17 -8.34 7.01
N TRP A 143 15.99 -9.17 5.99
CA TRP A 143 15.98 -10.62 6.19
C TRP A 143 17.35 -11.14 6.67
N LEU A 144 18.45 -10.62 6.11
CA LEU A 144 19.79 -10.98 6.55
C LEU A 144 20.03 -10.64 8.02
N VAL A 145 19.55 -9.49 8.50
CA VAL A 145 19.62 -9.14 9.94
C VAL A 145 18.78 -10.10 10.80
N MET A 146 17.55 -10.43 10.36
CA MET A 146 16.69 -11.39 11.07
C MET A 146 17.30 -12.80 11.14
N GLN A 147 18.10 -13.19 10.15
CA GLN A 147 18.86 -14.45 10.12
C GLN A 147 20.23 -14.36 10.82
N ASN A 148 20.49 -13.27 11.56
CA ASN A 148 21.75 -13.02 12.26
C ASN A 148 22.99 -12.92 11.35
N ARG A 149 22.82 -12.57 10.06
CA ARG A 149 23.88 -12.39 9.05
C ARG A 149 24.21 -10.90 8.85
N ILE A 150 24.61 -10.23 9.94
CA ILE A 150 24.77 -8.76 10.00
C ILE A 150 25.80 -8.22 9.00
N LYS A 151 26.97 -8.87 8.88
CA LYS A 151 28.04 -8.43 7.97
C LYS A 151 27.60 -8.44 6.50
N GLU A 152 26.76 -9.40 6.12
CA GLU A 152 26.22 -9.45 4.76
C GLU A 152 25.16 -8.37 4.53
N ALA A 153 24.33 -8.10 5.53
CA ALA A 153 23.36 -7.01 5.48
C ALA A 153 24.05 -5.65 5.30
N GLU A 154 25.17 -5.43 5.99
CA GLU A 154 26.01 -4.24 5.85
C GLU A 154 26.53 -4.07 4.41
N ILE A 155 27.10 -5.13 3.82
CA ILE A 155 27.58 -5.10 2.43
C ILE A 155 26.46 -4.76 1.45
N VAL A 156 25.25 -5.32 1.65
CA VAL A 156 24.10 -5.02 0.80
C VAL A 156 23.66 -3.57 0.98
N LEU A 157 23.54 -3.08 2.22
CA LEU A 157 23.15 -1.70 2.53
C LEU A 157 24.11 -0.67 1.97
N PHE A 158 25.42 -0.95 1.98
CA PHE A 158 26.43 -0.13 1.33
C PHE A 158 26.24 -0.03 -0.18
N LYS A 159 25.84 -1.12 -0.84
CA LYS A 159 25.60 -1.12 -2.29
C LYS A 159 24.31 -0.39 -2.69
N THR A 160 23.35 -0.30 -1.77
CA THR A 160 22.01 0.26 -2.04
C THR A 160 21.80 1.66 -1.49
N SER A 161 22.71 2.16 -0.66
CA SER A 161 22.66 3.52 -0.09
C SER A 161 23.62 4.44 -0.84
N ASN A 162 23.36 5.74 -0.80
CA ASN A 162 24.23 6.70 -1.50
C ASN A 162 25.52 6.93 -0.71
N ASP A 163 25.44 6.90 0.62
CA ASP A 163 26.55 7.14 1.53
C ASP A 163 26.72 6.01 2.55
N GLU A 164 27.95 5.80 3.00
CA GLU A 164 28.33 4.87 4.08
C GLU A 164 27.63 5.22 5.41
N ALA A 165 27.49 6.51 5.70
CA ALA A 165 26.76 6.98 6.88
C ALA A 165 25.26 6.61 6.83
N GLU A 166 24.65 6.71 5.65
CA GLU A 166 23.24 6.32 5.44
C GLU A 166 23.06 4.80 5.59
N ALA A 167 24.00 4.00 5.08
CA ALA A 167 23.99 2.55 5.22
C ALA A 167 24.07 2.12 6.69
N ASN A 168 24.94 2.76 7.48
CA ASN A 168 25.11 2.46 8.91
C ASN A 168 23.88 2.84 9.73
N VAL A 169 23.28 4.01 9.47
CA VAL A 169 22.03 4.41 10.13
C VAL A 169 20.91 3.41 9.82
N ARG A 170 20.77 2.99 8.56
CA ARG A 170 19.77 1.97 8.17
C ARG A 170 20.02 0.63 8.85
N LEU A 171 21.27 0.20 8.93
CA LEU A 171 21.61 -1.05 9.59
C LEU A 171 21.20 -1.00 11.06
N GLN A 172 21.50 0.11 11.75
CA GLN A 172 21.14 0.32 13.14
C GLN A 172 19.62 0.33 13.34
N GLU A 173 18.86 1.06 12.51
CA GLU A 173 17.40 1.05 12.55
C GLU A 173 16.81 -0.36 12.40
N ILE A 174 17.39 -1.18 11.52
CA ILE A 174 16.95 -2.57 11.29
C ILE A 174 17.30 -3.45 12.49
N MET A 175 18.49 -3.28 13.08
CA MET A 175 18.92 -4.02 14.28
C MET A 175 18.08 -3.66 15.50
N ASP A 176 17.78 -2.38 15.70
CA ASP A 176 16.90 -1.88 16.75
C ASP A 176 15.48 -2.47 16.59
N ALA A 177 14.95 -2.45 15.36
CA ALA A 177 13.65 -3.05 15.05
C ALA A 177 13.63 -4.58 15.23
N ALA A 178 14.77 -5.25 15.05
CA ALA A 178 14.93 -6.68 15.31
C ALA A 178 15.18 -7.01 16.80
N GLY A 179 15.30 -5.99 17.66
CA GLY A 179 15.65 -6.17 19.08
C GLY A 179 17.06 -6.74 19.28
N ILE A 180 17.96 -6.53 18.31
CA ILE A 180 19.35 -6.97 18.35
C ILE A 180 20.19 -5.81 18.90
N VAL A 181 20.48 -5.86 20.20
CA VAL A 181 21.43 -4.94 20.81
C VAL A 181 22.84 -5.49 20.57
N SER A 182 23.66 -4.76 19.80
CA SER A 182 25.10 -5.00 19.75
C SER A 182 25.73 -4.55 21.07
N ASP A 183 25.80 -5.45 22.05
CA ASP A 183 26.74 -5.26 23.14
C ASP A 183 28.15 -5.40 22.57
N GLY A 184 29.05 -4.46 22.87
CA GLY A 184 30.42 -4.36 22.33
C GLY A 184 31.35 -5.55 22.63
N SER A 185 30.82 -6.68 23.07
CA SER A 185 31.50 -7.92 23.43
C SER A 185 31.23 -9.09 22.46
N GLY A 186 30.55 -8.84 21.31
CA GLY A 186 30.38 -9.84 20.25
C GLY A 186 29.32 -10.92 20.54
N GLY A 187 28.52 -10.75 21.59
CA GLY A 187 27.39 -11.61 21.91
C GLY A 187 26.07 -11.05 21.39
N THR A 188 25.49 -11.70 20.37
CA THR A 188 24.13 -11.38 19.89
C THR A 188 23.10 -11.95 20.88
N ARG A 189 22.34 -11.09 21.56
CA ARG A 189 21.19 -11.51 22.37
C ARG A 189 19.92 -11.11 21.63
N SER A 190 19.29 -12.07 20.93
CA SER A 190 18.00 -11.84 20.29
C SER A 190 16.89 -11.86 21.35
N SER A 191 16.36 -10.70 21.73
CA SER A 191 15.10 -10.62 22.45
C SER A 191 13.96 -10.89 21.47
N LEU A 192 13.78 -12.14 21.05
CA LEU A 192 12.62 -12.60 20.27
C LEU A 192 11.37 -12.65 21.17
N ASN A 193 10.97 -11.51 21.72
CA ASN A 193 9.71 -11.38 22.42
C ASN A 193 8.61 -11.00 21.43
N SER A 194 7.87 -12.01 20.98
CA SER A 194 6.40 -12.02 21.01
C SER A 194 5.62 -10.88 20.32
N GLU A 195 6.12 -10.16 19.32
CA GLU A 195 5.28 -9.15 18.64
C GLU A 195 4.19 -9.77 17.74
N GLY A 196 4.43 -10.99 17.21
CA GLY A 196 3.57 -11.64 16.22
C GLY A 196 2.43 -12.52 16.77
N GLN A 197 2.49 -12.97 18.03
CA GLN A 197 1.54 -13.98 18.56
C GLN A 197 0.12 -13.45 18.78
N GLY A 198 -0.07 -12.12 18.82
CA GLY A 198 -1.38 -11.48 18.99
C GLY A 198 -2.02 -10.93 17.71
N VAL A 199 -1.28 -10.82 16.61
CA VAL A 199 -1.70 -10.03 15.43
C VAL A 199 -2.94 -10.62 14.75
N TRP A 200 -2.98 -11.94 14.58
CA TRP A 200 -4.15 -12.60 13.98
C TRP A 200 -5.38 -12.54 14.89
N LYS A 201 -5.18 -12.61 16.22
CA LYS A 201 -6.27 -12.47 17.19
C LYS A 201 -6.83 -11.04 17.18
N GLU A 202 -5.97 -10.04 17.05
CA GLU A 202 -6.36 -8.63 16.92
C GLU A 202 -7.03 -8.33 15.57
N LEU A 203 -6.65 -9.03 14.50
CA LEU A 203 -7.33 -8.89 13.20
C LEU A 203 -8.71 -9.57 13.16
N LEU A 204 -8.84 -10.73 13.83
CA LEU A 204 -10.09 -11.49 13.93
C LEU A 204 -11.08 -10.88 14.93
N TRP A 205 -10.56 -10.25 15.99
CA TRP A 205 -11.34 -9.49 16.99
C TRP A 205 -10.81 -8.06 17.08
N PRO A 206 -11.08 -7.22 16.07
CA PRO A 206 -10.50 -5.89 15.98
C PRO A 206 -11.12 -4.91 16.96
N THR A 207 -10.27 -4.04 17.51
CA THR A 207 -10.69 -2.82 18.22
C THR A 207 -11.43 -1.88 17.26
N SER A 208 -12.25 -0.98 17.78
CA SER A 208 -13.07 -0.05 16.97
C SER A 208 -12.27 0.70 15.87
N PRO A 209 -11.06 1.21 16.14
CA PRO A 209 -10.24 1.88 15.11
C PRO A 209 -9.72 0.90 14.04
N VAL A 210 -9.18 -0.26 14.46
CA VAL A 210 -8.66 -1.29 13.55
C VAL A 210 -9.78 -1.85 12.67
N ARG A 211 -10.99 -2.00 13.21
CA ARG A 211 -12.17 -2.43 12.44
C ARG A 211 -12.51 -1.43 11.33
N ARG A 212 -12.46 -0.12 11.61
CA ARG A 212 -12.70 0.92 10.59
C ARG A 212 -11.61 0.92 9.53
N MET A 213 -10.34 0.78 9.92
CA MET A 213 -9.22 0.63 8.99
C MET A 213 -9.39 -0.60 8.07
N LEU A 214 -9.82 -1.73 8.64
CA LEU A 214 -10.11 -2.95 7.87
C LEU A 214 -11.27 -2.76 6.90
N ILE A 215 -12.36 -2.10 7.31
CA ILE A 215 -13.49 -1.80 6.43
C ILE A 215 -13.01 -0.98 5.23
N VAL A 216 -12.21 0.07 5.44
CA VAL A 216 -11.67 0.89 4.35
C VAL A 216 -10.75 0.06 3.46
N ALA A 217 -9.77 -0.63 4.03
CA ALA A 217 -8.78 -1.37 3.25
C ALA A 217 -9.40 -2.51 2.43
N LEU A 218 -10.24 -3.34 3.06
CA LEU A 218 -10.90 -4.46 2.39
C LEU A 218 -11.99 -3.98 1.42
N GLY A 219 -12.72 -2.92 1.78
CA GLY A 219 -13.75 -2.33 0.94
C GLY A 219 -13.18 -1.75 -0.35
N VAL A 220 -12.10 -0.96 -0.27
CA VAL A 220 -11.45 -0.40 -1.47
C VAL A 220 -10.88 -1.53 -2.35
N GLN A 221 -10.26 -2.56 -1.77
CA GLN A 221 -9.76 -3.73 -2.49
C GLN A 221 -10.88 -4.53 -3.19
N PHE A 222 -12.03 -4.69 -2.52
CA PHE A 222 -13.21 -5.32 -3.10
C PHE A 222 -13.75 -4.49 -4.28
N PHE A 223 -13.98 -3.18 -4.08
CA PHE A 223 -14.55 -2.31 -5.11
C PHE A 223 -13.63 -2.13 -6.32
N GLN A 224 -12.31 -2.17 -6.14
CA GLN A 224 -11.34 -2.19 -7.24
C GLN A 224 -11.71 -3.29 -8.25
N GLN A 225 -12.03 -4.50 -7.77
CA GLN A 225 -12.30 -5.66 -8.61
C GLN A 225 -13.77 -5.84 -8.96
N ALA A 226 -14.68 -5.49 -8.04
CA ALA A 226 -16.11 -5.51 -8.28
C ALA A 226 -16.56 -4.54 -9.38
N SER A 227 -15.76 -3.51 -9.68
CA SER A 227 -15.95 -2.62 -10.82
C SER A 227 -15.80 -3.31 -12.19
N GLY A 228 -15.33 -4.56 -12.23
CA GLY A 228 -15.29 -5.36 -13.46
C GLY A 228 -14.05 -5.15 -14.34
N ILE A 229 -12.97 -4.57 -13.81
CA ILE A 229 -11.78 -4.22 -14.62
C ILE A 229 -11.13 -5.45 -15.26
N ASP A 230 -10.91 -6.51 -14.50
CA ASP A 230 -10.27 -7.73 -14.99
C ASP A 230 -11.14 -8.42 -16.04
N ALA A 231 -12.45 -8.53 -15.79
CA ALA A 231 -13.39 -9.09 -16.77
C ALA A 231 -13.44 -8.26 -18.06
N THR A 232 -13.47 -6.93 -17.95
CA THR A 232 -13.48 -6.03 -19.11
C THR A 232 -12.21 -6.19 -19.93
N VAL A 233 -11.04 -6.29 -19.28
CA VAL A 233 -9.75 -6.49 -19.94
C VAL A 233 -9.71 -7.86 -20.64
N TYR A 234 -10.03 -8.96 -19.93
CA TYR A 234 -10.00 -10.32 -20.47
C TYR A 234 -11.00 -10.56 -21.61
N TYR A 235 -12.21 -10.04 -21.47
CA TYR A 235 -13.29 -10.22 -22.45
C TYR A 235 -13.44 -9.04 -23.40
N SER A 236 -12.53 -8.06 -23.41
CA SER A 236 -12.55 -6.94 -24.36
C SER A 236 -12.66 -7.40 -25.83
N PRO A 237 -11.99 -8.47 -26.29
CA PRO A 237 -12.17 -8.93 -27.66
C PRO A 237 -13.61 -9.40 -27.95
N VAL A 238 -14.26 -10.02 -26.98
CA VAL A 238 -15.65 -10.49 -27.08
C VAL A 238 -16.60 -9.29 -27.17
N VAL A 239 -16.37 -8.25 -26.35
CA VAL A 239 -17.17 -7.03 -26.34
C VAL A 239 -17.03 -6.26 -27.64
N PHE A 240 -15.81 -6.14 -28.17
CA PHE A 240 -15.55 -5.50 -29.46
C PHE A 240 -16.14 -6.26 -30.64
N ASN A 241 -16.07 -7.59 -30.62
CA ASN A 241 -16.73 -8.41 -31.64
C ASN A 241 -18.26 -8.22 -31.59
N HIS A 242 -18.83 -8.16 -30.38
CA HIS A 242 -20.25 -7.89 -30.19
C HIS A 242 -20.66 -6.48 -30.62
N ALA A 243 -19.77 -5.49 -30.50
CA ALA A 243 -19.98 -4.13 -30.99
C ALA A 243 -19.93 -4.01 -32.54
N GLY A 244 -19.67 -5.11 -33.25
CA GLY A 244 -19.68 -5.16 -34.72
C GLY A 244 -18.30 -4.98 -35.37
N ILE A 245 -17.20 -5.01 -34.60
CA ILE A 245 -15.84 -4.98 -35.17
C ILE A 245 -15.56 -6.31 -35.86
N SER A 246 -15.66 -6.30 -37.19
CA SER A 246 -15.41 -7.47 -38.02
C SER A 246 -13.91 -7.66 -38.25
N GLY A 247 -13.45 -8.90 -38.20
CA GLY A 247 -12.06 -9.29 -38.48
C GLY A 247 -11.19 -9.41 -37.22
N LYS A 248 -10.48 -10.55 -37.13
CA LYS A 248 -9.60 -10.88 -36.00
C LYS A 248 -8.55 -9.80 -35.73
N SER A 249 -7.96 -9.23 -36.78
CA SER A 249 -6.95 -8.18 -36.67
C SER A 249 -7.51 -6.86 -36.12
N GLY A 250 -8.75 -6.49 -36.49
CA GLY A 250 -9.40 -5.27 -36.00
C GLY A 250 -9.73 -5.34 -34.52
N VAL A 251 -10.28 -6.49 -34.07
CA VAL A 251 -10.57 -6.74 -32.65
C VAL A 251 -9.30 -6.72 -31.81
N LEU A 252 -8.24 -7.40 -32.25
CA LEU A 252 -6.97 -7.43 -31.52
C LEU A 252 -6.27 -6.06 -31.49
N LEU A 253 -6.37 -5.28 -32.57
CA LEU A 253 -5.85 -3.90 -32.61
C LEU A 253 -6.60 -2.99 -31.61
N ALA A 254 -7.92 -3.11 -31.52
CA ALA A 254 -8.71 -2.40 -30.51
C ALA A 254 -8.29 -2.80 -29.08
N THR A 255 -8.00 -4.08 -28.84
CA THR A 255 -7.48 -4.55 -27.55
C THR A 255 -6.09 -4.00 -27.24
N ILE A 256 -5.20 -3.84 -28.23
CA ILE A 256 -3.91 -3.14 -28.05
C ILE A 256 -4.15 -1.69 -27.63
N ALA A 257 -5.11 -0.99 -28.24
CA ALA A 257 -5.44 0.38 -27.86
C ALA A 257 -5.84 0.47 -26.37
N VAL A 258 -6.63 -0.48 -25.86
CA VAL A 258 -6.96 -0.58 -24.43
C VAL A 258 -5.71 -0.73 -23.57
N GLY A 259 -4.79 -1.62 -23.94
CA GLY A 259 -3.52 -1.82 -23.22
C GLY A 259 -2.62 -0.58 -23.22
N LEU A 260 -2.56 0.13 -24.36
CA LEU A 260 -1.81 1.38 -24.50
C LEU A 260 -2.40 2.48 -23.62
N THR A 261 -3.73 2.66 -23.66
CA THR A 261 -4.42 3.63 -22.81
C THR A 261 -4.18 3.31 -21.34
N LYS A 262 -4.30 2.05 -20.93
CA LYS A 262 -4.02 1.62 -19.55
C LYS A 262 -2.59 2.00 -19.12
N THR A 263 -1.61 1.70 -19.97
CA THR A 263 -0.18 1.95 -19.69
C THR A 263 0.16 3.44 -19.69
N LEU A 264 -0.44 4.24 -20.57
CA LEU A 264 -0.19 5.69 -20.60
C LEU A 264 -0.76 6.37 -19.36
N PHE A 265 -2.00 6.04 -19.00
CA PHE A 265 -2.67 6.70 -17.88
C PHE A 265 -2.12 6.28 -16.53
N ILE A 266 -1.61 5.05 -16.36
CA ILE A 266 -0.92 4.68 -15.11
C ILE A 266 0.37 5.49 -14.92
N LEU A 267 1.13 5.78 -15.99
CA LEU A 267 2.33 6.63 -15.93
C LEU A 267 1.98 8.07 -15.55
N VAL A 268 0.89 8.61 -16.12
CA VAL A 268 0.36 9.92 -15.73
C VAL A 268 -0.08 9.91 -14.26
N ALA A 269 -0.76 8.85 -13.82
CA ALA A 269 -1.21 8.67 -12.44
C ALA A 269 -0.06 8.73 -11.46
N THR A 270 1.06 8.06 -11.75
CA THR A 270 2.24 8.07 -10.87
C THR A 270 2.83 9.47 -10.67
N ILE A 271 2.78 10.35 -11.66
CA ILE A 271 3.24 11.75 -11.52
C ILE A 271 2.24 12.57 -10.70
N TRP A 272 0.94 12.28 -10.85
CA TRP A 272 -0.14 13.06 -10.23
C TRP A 272 -0.48 12.62 -8.81
N LEU A 273 -0.15 11.38 -8.44
CA LEU A 273 -0.42 10.77 -7.14
C LEU A 273 0.13 11.62 -5.99
N ASP A 274 1.35 12.14 -6.14
CA ASP A 274 1.99 12.97 -5.12
C ASP A 274 1.45 14.41 -5.10
N ARG A 275 0.80 14.87 -6.18
CA ARG A 275 0.30 16.25 -6.28
C ARG A 275 -1.13 16.40 -5.79
N LEU A 276 -2.06 15.52 -6.16
CA LEU A 276 -3.50 15.72 -5.90
C LEU A 276 -4.03 15.08 -4.62
N GLY A 277 -3.32 14.10 -4.05
CA GLY A 277 -3.80 13.34 -2.90
C GLY A 277 -4.60 12.09 -3.29
N ARG A 278 -4.83 11.21 -2.32
CA ARG A 278 -5.33 9.85 -2.56
C ARG A 278 -6.85 9.84 -2.72
N ARG A 279 -7.58 10.56 -1.88
CA ARG A 279 -9.05 10.56 -1.86
C ARG A 279 -9.66 11.24 -3.10
N PRO A 280 -9.20 12.44 -3.54
CA PRO A 280 -9.70 13.06 -4.77
C PRO A 280 -9.49 12.20 -6.01
N LEU A 281 -8.33 11.55 -6.14
CA LEU A 281 -8.03 10.68 -7.28
C LEU A 281 -8.88 9.41 -7.30
N LEU A 282 -9.16 8.80 -6.14
CA LEU A 282 -10.09 7.67 -6.05
C LEU A 282 -11.52 8.09 -6.42
N LEU A 283 -11.96 9.27 -6.00
CA LEU A 283 -13.30 9.79 -6.34
C LEU A 283 -13.43 10.11 -7.83
N THR A 284 -12.47 10.83 -8.42
CA THR A 284 -12.49 11.15 -9.86
C THR A 284 -12.43 9.87 -10.71
N SER A 285 -11.64 8.89 -10.29
CA SER A 285 -11.60 7.56 -10.90
C SER A 285 -12.94 6.84 -10.82
N SER A 286 -13.56 6.77 -9.62
CA SER A 286 -14.88 6.13 -9.42
C SER A 286 -15.96 6.75 -10.30
N ILE A 287 -16.03 8.09 -10.33
CA ILE A 287 -17.01 8.84 -11.11
C ILE A 287 -16.76 8.65 -12.61
N GLY A 288 -15.51 8.77 -13.06
CA GLY A 288 -15.14 8.59 -14.46
C GLY A 288 -15.43 7.18 -14.97
N MET A 289 -15.18 6.16 -14.15
CA MET A 289 -15.56 4.77 -14.46
C MET A 289 -17.08 4.61 -14.57
N THR A 290 -17.84 5.15 -13.61
CA THR A 290 -19.31 5.11 -13.62
C THR A 290 -19.87 5.72 -14.89
N VAL A 291 -19.40 6.91 -15.27
CA VAL A 291 -19.83 7.59 -16.49
C VAL A 291 -19.47 6.76 -17.73
N SER A 292 -18.23 6.29 -17.83
CA SER A 292 -17.75 5.54 -19.00
C SER A 292 -18.51 4.23 -19.20
N LEU A 293 -18.74 3.47 -18.12
CA LEU A 293 -19.50 2.22 -18.15
C LEU A 293 -20.99 2.45 -18.41
N SER A 294 -21.58 3.52 -17.85
CA SER A 294 -22.96 3.90 -18.15
C SER A 294 -23.14 4.23 -19.62
N VAL A 295 -22.22 5.01 -20.21
CA VAL A 295 -22.25 5.35 -21.64
C VAL A 295 -22.13 4.09 -22.49
N LEU A 296 -21.27 3.14 -22.13
CA LEU A 296 -21.15 1.85 -22.83
C LEU A 296 -22.45 1.04 -22.78
N ALA A 297 -23.00 0.87 -21.57
CA ALA A 297 -24.22 0.10 -21.34
C ALA A 297 -25.44 0.71 -22.06
N ILE A 298 -25.59 2.04 -21.94
CA ILE A 298 -26.63 2.81 -22.60
C ILE A 298 -26.46 2.75 -24.13
N GLY A 299 -25.22 2.84 -24.62
CA GLY A 299 -24.89 2.67 -26.04
C GLY A 299 -25.36 1.32 -26.58
N PHE A 300 -25.05 0.22 -25.89
CA PHE A 300 -25.52 -1.09 -26.31
C PHE A 300 -27.05 -1.26 -26.20
N LEU A 301 -27.69 -0.61 -25.22
CA LEU A 301 -29.15 -0.66 -25.04
C LEU A 301 -29.90 0.10 -26.15
N PHE A 302 -29.49 1.32 -26.50
CA PHE A 302 -30.16 2.14 -27.51
C PHE A 302 -30.02 1.60 -28.93
N LEU A 303 -28.98 0.81 -29.18
CA LEU A 303 -28.64 0.32 -30.51
C LEU A 303 -29.27 -1.05 -30.83
N ASN A 304 -30.15 -1.57 -29.96
CA ASN A 304 -30.84 -2.86 -30.11
C ASN A 304 -29.89 -4.00 -30.54
N ILE A 305 -28.64 -3.99 -30.04
CA ILE A 305 -27.73 -5.14 -30.17
C ILE A 305 -28.17 -6.16 -29.11
N THR A 306 -29.37 -6.71 -29.30
CA THR A 306 -29.86 -7.88 -28.60
C THR A 306 -29.86 -9.02 -29.61
N PRO A 307 -28.87 -9.92 -29.62
CA PRO A 307 -29.09 -11.24 -30.18
C PRO A 307 -29.93 -12.00 -29.14
N THR A 308 -31.21 -12.15 -29.44
CA THR A 308 -32.00 -13.25 -28.89
C THR A 308 -31.32 -14.57 -29.26
N ASP A 309 -31.09 -15.35 -28.22
CA ASP A 309 -30.87 -16.79 -28.16
C ASP A 309 -29.51 -17.32 -28.66
N ASP A 310 -28.69 -17.70 -27.67
CA ASP A 310 -27.53 -18.61 -27.73
C ASP A 310 -26.16 -18.12 -28.23
N ILE A 311 -25.60 -17.00 -27.72
CA ILE A 311 -24.26 -16.43 -28.06
C ILE A 311 -23.57 -17.12 -29.28
N PRO A 312 -24.05 -16.92 -30.51
CA PRO A 312 -23.23 -17.19 -31.67
C PRO A 312 -22.37 -15.94 -31.88
N ALA A 313 -21.16 -16.11 -32.41
CA ALA A 313 -20.46 -15.00 -33.02
C ALA A 313 -21.44 -14.28 -33.97
N ALA A 314 -21.57 -12.97 -33.83
CA ALA A 314 -22.37 -12.18 -34.76
C ALA A 314 -22.01 -12.60 -36.21
N PRO A 315 -22.98 -12.72 -37.13
CA PRO A 315 -22.71 -13.10 -38.51
C PRO A 315 -21.57 -12.22 -39.04
N SER A 316 -20.56 -12.84 -39.63
CA SER A 316 -19.34 -12.19 -40.14
C SER A 316 -19.59 -11.12 -41.21
N ASP A 317 -20.84 -10.95 -41.63
CA ASP A 317 -21.21 -10.25 -42.85
C ASP A 317 -22.11 -9.02 -42.61
N THR A 318 -22.50 -8.73 -41.35
CA THR A 318 -23.25 -7.53 -41.01
C THR A 318 -22.36 -6.59 -40.21
N SER A 319 -21.71 -5.64 -40.89
CA SER A 319 -21.05 -4.52 -40.21
C SER A 319 -22.09 -3.80 -39.36
N GLY A 320 -21.99 -3.94 -38.03
CA GLY A 320 -22.74 -3.08 -37.11
C GLY A 320 -22.45 -1.61 -37.45
N PRO A 321 -23.33 -0.67 -37.05
CA PRO A 321 -23.06 0.74 -37.31
C PRO A 321 -21.67 1.08 -36.75
N THR A 322 -20.76 1.57 -37.60
CA THR A 322 -19.36 1.86 -37.24
C THR A 322 -19.26 2.77 -36.00
N PHE A 323 -20.28 3.60 -35.78
CA PHE A 323 -20.45 4.41 -34.58
C PHE A 323 -20.48 3.59 -33.27
N VAL A 324 -21.12 2.42 -33.23
CA VAL A 324 -21.21 1.59 -32.02
C VAL A 324 -19.86 1.01 -31.63
N ALA A 325 -19.12 0.50 -32.62
CA ALA A 325 -17.78 -0.01 -32.43
C ALA A 325 -16.84 1.07 -31.88
N VAL A 326 -16.89 2.28 -32.47
CA VAL A 326 -16.09 3.42 -32.01
C VAL A 326 -16.49 3.84 -30.60
N LEU A 327 -17.80 3.94 -30.31
CA LEU A 327 -18.29 4.25 -28.97
C LEU A 327 -17.82 3.21 -27.95
N ALA A 328 -17.90 1.92 -28.27
CA ALA A 328 -17.47 0.85 -27.39
C ALA A 328 -15.96 0.90 -27.09
N ILE A 329 -15.13 1.15 -28.11
CA ILE A 329 -13.68 1.35 -27.94
C ILE A 329 -13.43 2.57 -27.05
N LEU A 330 -14.02 3.72 -27.36
CA LEU A 330 -13.79 4.95 -26.61
C LEU A 330 -14.26 4.83 -25.16
N SER A 331 -15.41 4.22 -24.91
CA SER A 331 -15.93 4.00 -23.56
C SER A 331 -15.07 3.03 -22.77
N ILE A 332 -14.59 1.93 -23.35
CA ILE A 332 -13.70 0.99 -22.67
C ILE A 332 -12.33 1.64 -22.41
N CYS A 333 -11.76 2.35 -23.39
CA CYS A 333 -10.51 3.08 -23.20
C CYS A 333 -10.64 4.15 -22.11
N SER A 334 -11.74 4.92 -22.11
CA SER A 334 -12.05 5.90 -21.07
C SER A 334 -12.19 5.25 -19.69
N TYR A 335 -12.95 4.14 -19.61
CA TYR A 335 -13.10 3.37 -18.37
C TYR A 335 -11.73 2.91 -17.81
N VAL A 336 -10.90 2.30 -18.66
CA VAL A 336 -9.58 1.80 -18.27
C VAL A 336 -8.61 2.93 -17.94
N ALA A 337 -8.72 4.08 -18.62
CA ALA A 337 -7.96 5.29 -18.29
C ALA A 337 -8.32 5.80 -16.88
N PHE A 338 -9.60 6.00 -16.60
CA PHE A 338 -10.06 6.46 -15.28
C PHE A 338 -9.70 5.46 -14.18
N PHE A 339 -9.81 4.16 -14.41
CA PHE A 339 -9.33 3.14 -13.47
C PHE A 339 -7.83 3.31 -13.17
N SER A 340 -7.02 3.48 -14.21
CA SER A 340 -5.55 3.57 -14.09
C SER A 340 -5.09 4.84 -13.37
N VAL A 341 -5.86 5.93 -13.42
CA VAL A 341 -5.56 7.18 -12.72
C VAL A 341 -5.74 7.08 -11.20
N GLY A 342 -6.67 6.25 -10.72
CA GLY A 342 -7.01 6.16 -9.30
C GLY A 342 -6.93 4.75 -8.74
N PHE A 343 -7.93 3.92 -9.04
CA PHE A 343 -8.05 2.58 -8.45
C PHE A 343 -6.88 1.63 -8.74
N GLY A 344 -6.13 1.83 -9.84
CA GLY A 344 -4.93 1.04 -10.11
C GLY A 344 -3.88 1.17 -9.00
N PRO A 345 -3.18 2.32 -8.91
CA PRO A 345 -2.05 2.47 -7.99
C PRO A 345 -2.48 2.82 -6.56
N ILE A 346 -3.57 3.58 -6.37
CA ILE A 346 -3.87 4.18 -5.07
C ILE A 346 -4.37 3.15 -4.07
N VAL A 347 -5.06 2.10 -4.51
CA VAL A 347 -5.57 1.06 -3.60
C VAL A 347 -4.43 0.38 -2.85
N TRP A 348 -3.33 0.09 -3.54
CA TRP A 348 -2.13 -0.50 -2.96
C TRP A 348 -1.42 0.46 -2.00
N VAL A 349 -1.30 1.73 -2.38
CA VAL A 349 -0.68 2.76 -1.54
C VAL A 349 -1.52 3.02 -0.29
N LEU A 350 -2.81 3.28 -0.45
CA LEU A 350 -3.76 3.55 0.63
C LEU A 350 -3.81 2.42 1.65
N THR A 351 -3.89 1.17 1.18
CA THR A 351 -3.89 -0.01 2.08
C THR A 351 -2.59 -0.14 2.86
N SER A 352 -1.45 0.34 2.33
CA SER A 352 -0.18 0.38 3.06
C SER A 352 -0.04 1.58 4.01
N GLU A 353 -0.71 2.70 3.73
CA GLU A 353 -0.64 3.94 4.50
C GLU A 353 -1.62 3.95 5.69
N ILE A 354 -2.74 3.20 5.64
CA ILE A 354 -3.76 3.20 6.70
C ILE A 354 -3.34 2.39 7.93
N PHE A 355 -2.62 1.28 7.75
CA PHE A 355 -2.33 0.37 8.87
C PHE A 355 -1.05 0.72 9.63
N PRO A 356 -1.06 0.57 10.97
CA PRO A 356 0.16 0.62 11.77
C PRO A 356 1.12 -0.50 11.36
N LEU A 357 2.42 -0.26 11.51
CA LEU A 357 3.49 -1.16 11.05
C LEU A 357 3.29 -2.61 11.50
N ARG A 358 2.81 -2.82 12.73
CA ARG A 358 2.60 -4.13 13.34
C ARG A 358 1.52 -4.98 12.64
N LEU A 359 0.44 -4.37 12.13
CA LEU A 359 -0.70 -5.07 11.53
C LEU A 359 -0.67 -5.06 9.99
N ARG A 360 0.20 -4.22 9.40
CA ARG A 360 0.18 -3.88 7.98
C ARG A 360 0.33 -5.10 7.08
N ALA A 361 1.30 -5.97 7.33
CA ALA A 361 1.58 -7.10 6.45
C ALA A 361 0.39 -8.08 6.37
N GLN A 362 -0.20 -8.42 7.52
CA GLN A 362 -1.33 -9.34 7.61
C GLN A 362 -2.60 -8.73 7.02
N ALA A 363 -2.86 -7.45 7.31
CA ALA A 363 -4.04 -6.75 6.79
C ALA A 363 -3.97 -6.55 5.26
N MET A 364 -2.80 -6.21 4.72
CA MET A 364 -2.58 -6.16 3.26
C MET A 364 -2.75 -7.54 2.63
N GLY A 365 -2.23 -8.61 3.27
CA GLY A 365 -2.43 -9.99 2.82
C GLY A 365 -3.91 -10.36 2.73
N LEU A 366 -4.71 -10.01 3.75
CA LEU A 366 -6.16 -10.21 3.74
C LEU A 366 -6.83 -9.40 2.61
N GLY A 367 -6.42 -8.16 2.40
CA GLY A 367 -6.86 -7.32 1.29
C GLY A 367 -6.60 -7.94 -0.07
N ILE A 368 -5.41 -8.52 -0.29
CA ILE A 368 -5.07 -9.24 -1.53
C ILE A 368 -5.98 -10.45 -1.72
N VAL A 369 -6.26 -11.22 -0.67
CA VAL A 369 -7.17 -12.36 -0.76
C VAL A 369 -8.57 -11.92 -1.18
N VAL A 370 -9.12 -10.87 -0.56
CA VAL A 370 -10.43 -10.30 -0.94
C VAL A 370 -10.40 -9.80 -2.39
N ASN A 371 -9.35 -9.08 -2.78
CA ASN A 371 -9.15 -8.61 -4.14
C ASN A 371 -9.19 -9.78 -5.15
N ARG A 372 -8.41 -10.84 -4.89
CA ARG A 372 -8.31 -11.98 -5.82
C ARG A 372 -9.57 -12.82 -5.86
N LEU A 373 -10.28 -12.99 -4.74
CA LEU A 373 -11.58 -13.66 -4.73
C LEU A 373 -12.64 -12.86 -5.49
N ALA A 374 -12.68 -11.54 -5.32
CA ALA A 374 -13.59 -10.68 -6.07
C ALA A 374 -13.28 -10.71 -7.57
N SER A 375 -12.00 -10.56 -7.96
CA SER A 375 -11.53 -10.68 -9.35
C SER A 375 -11.93 -12.02 -9.98
N ALA A 376 -11.65 -13.13 -9.29
CA ALA A 376 -12.01 -14.47 -9.77
C ALA A 376 -13.53 -14.63 -9.92
N THR A 377 -14.31 -14.16 -8.95
CA THR A 377 -15.78 -14.23 -9.00
C THR A 377 -16.32 -13.47 -10.20
N VAL A 378 -15.87 -12.23 -10.42
CA VAL A 378 -16.33 -11.39 -11.53
C VAL A 378 -15.88 -11.98 -12.88
N ALA A 379 -14.64 -12.43 -13.00
CA ALA A 379 -14.13 -13.03 -14.24
C ALA A 379 -14.82 -14.36 -14.63
N LEU A 380 -15.15 -15.21 -13.64
CA LEU A 380 -15.85 -16.48 -13.86
C LEU A 380 -17.33 -16.28 -14.17
N THR A 381 -17.97 -15.29 -13.54
CA THR A 381 -19.41 -15.04 -13.72
C THR A 381 -19.72 -14.16 -14.92
N PHE A 382 -18.77 -13.39 -15.46
CA PHE A 382 -19.00 -12.44 -16.55
C PHE A 382 -19.80 -13.02 -17.71
N LEU A 383 -19.37 -14.17 -18.27
CA LEU A 383 -20.05 -14.75 -19.43
C LEU A 383 -21.45 -15.27 -19.09
N SER A 384 -21.65 -15.81 -17.88
CA SER A 384 -22.97 -16.24 -17.39
C SER A 384 -23.90 -15.05 -17.18
N MET A 385 -23.39 -13.95 -16.64
CA MET A 385 -24.12 -12.69 -16.45
C MET A 385 -24.50 -12.06 -17.80
N ALA A 386 -23.58 -12.08 -18.75
CA ALA A 386 -23.82 -11.61 -20.12
C ALA A 386 -24.88 -12.45 -20.83
N ARG A 387 -24.99 -13.75 -20.55
CA ARG A 387 -26.10 -14.59 -21.06
C ARG A 387 -27.43 -14.27 -20.39
N ALA A 388 -27.44 -14.07 -19.07
CA ALA A 388 -28.67 -13.87 -18.31
C ALA A 388 -29.28 -12.47 -18.46
N MET A 389 -28.43 -11.43 -18.51
CA MET A 389 -28.84 -10.02 -18.47
C MET A 389 -28.36 -9.21 -19.69
N THR A 390 -27.74 -9.83 -20.69
CA THR A 390 -27.01 -9.22 -21.82
C THR A 390 -25.67 -8.57 -21.44
N ILE A 391 -24.81 -8.33 -22.44
CA ILE A 391 -23.55 -7.59 -22.26
C ILE A 391 -23.83 -6.17 -21.74
N ALA A 392 -24.86 -5.50 -22.26
CA ALA A 392 -25.28 -4.17 -21.80
C ALA A 392 -25.67 -4.17 -20.31
N GLY A 393 -26.49 -5.14 -19.89
CA GLY A 393 -26.89 -5.29 -18.49
C GLY A 393 -25.73 -5.59 -17.55
N THR A 394 -24.74 -6.37 -18.01
CA THR A 394 -23.53 -6.67 -17.24
C THR A 394 -22.67 -5.41 -17.00
N PHE A 395 -22.47 -4.60 -18.04
CA PHE A 395 -21.74 -3.33 -17.89
C PHE A 395 -22.52 -2.28 -17.09
N PHE A 396 -23.85 -2.30 -17.13
CA PHE A 396 -24.68 -1.48 -16.26
C PHE A 396 -24.49 -1.87 -14.79
N LEU A 397 -24.46 -3.18 -14.48
CA LEU A 397 -24.16 -3.66 -13.13
C LEU A 397 -22.77 -3.20 -12.65
N PHE A 398 -21.75 -3.30 -13.50
CA PHE A 398 -20.42 -2.77 -13.18
C PHE A 398 -20.42 -1.26 -12.96
N SER A 399 -21.22 -0.51 -13.73
CA SER A 399 -21.41 0.93 -13.51
C SER A 399 -22.01 1.22 -12.13
N VAL A 400 -23.04 0.47 -11.72
CA VAL A 400 -23.63 0.59 -10.38
C VAL A 400 -22.60 0.27 -9.30
N MET A 401 -21.79 -0.78 -9.47
CA MET A 401 -20.71 -1.10 -8.53
C MET A 401 -19.64 0.00 -8.47
N ALA A 402 -19.29 0.62 -9.60
CA ALA A 402 -18.39 1.77 -9.64
C ALA A 402 -19.01 3.00 -8.94
N PHE A 403 -20.31 3.22 -9.08
CA PHE A 403 -21.01 4.30 -8.38
C PHE A 403 -21.03 4.08 -6.86
N LEU A 404 -21.34 2.86 -6.42
CA LEU A 404 -21.28 2.47 -5.00
C LEU A 404 -19.86 2.63 -4.44
N SER A 405 -18.84 2.36 -5.26
CA SER A 405 -17.45 2.62 -4.87
C SER A 405 -17.18 4.11 -4.65
N ALA A 406 -17.76 5.01 -5.47
CA ALA A 406 -17.64 6.45 -5.27
C ALA A 406 -18.24 6.90 -3.93
N ILE A 407 -19.44 6.37 -3.60
CA ILE A 407 -20.09 6.63 -2.30
C ILE A 407 -19.23 6.11 -1.16
N PHE A 408 -18.73 4.88 -1.28
CA PHE A 408 -17.88 4.27 -0.26
C PHE A 408 -16.60 5.08 -0.01
N VAL A 409 -15.91 5.49 -1.07
CA VAL A 409 -14.70 6.32 -0.98
C VAL A 409 -15.04 7.68 -0.37
N TYR A 410 -16.16 8.28 -0.73
CA TYR A 410 -16.56 9.57 -0.18
C TYR A 410 -16.81 9.50 1.33
N ILE A 411 -17.48 8.45 1.82
CA ILE A 411 -17.87 8.33 3.23
C ILE A 411 -16.72 7.83 4.10
N PHE A 412 -16.04 6.75 3.70
CA PHE A 412 -15.17 6.00 4.60
C PHE A 412 -13.68 6.27 4.40
N THR A 413 -13.25 6.77 3.24
CA THR A 413 -11.81 6.87 2.93
C THR A 413 -11.23 8.21 3.39
N PRO A 414 -10.21 8.22 4.29
CA PRO A 414 -9.52 9.45 4.68
C PRO A 414 -8.53 9.91 3.61
N GLU A 415 -8.13 11.19 3.70
CA GLU A 415 -6.97 11.68 2.95
C GLU A 415 -5.68 11.33 3.71
N THR A 416 -4.80 10.55 3.09
CA THR A 416 -3.54 10.08 3.69
C THR A 416 -2.33 10.91 3.25
N LYS A 417 -2.48 11.78 2.24
CA LYS A 417 -1.37 12.59 1.73
C LYS A 417 -0.77 13.49 2.82
N GLY A 418 0.53 13.33 3.06
CA GLY A 418 1.30 14.20 3.96
C GLY A 418 0.94 14.05 5.44
N ARG A 419 0.22 12.98 5.80
CA ARG A 419 -0.18 12.68 7.19
C ARG A 419 0.74 11.61 7.76
N SER A 420 1.06 11.74 9.05
CA SER A 420 1.77 10.68 9.77
C SER A 420 0.84 9.49 10.03
N LEU A 421 1.40 8.30 10.25
CA LEU A 421 0.62 7.10 10.59
C LEU A 421 -0.18 7.29 11.88
N GLU A 422 0.35 8.07 12.82
CA GLU A 422 -0.30 8.40 14.10
C GLU A 422 -1.49 9.34 13.91
N GLU A 423 -1.38 10.32 13.00
CA GLU A 423 -2.51 11.20 12.64
C GLU A 423 -3.63 10.42 11.96
N ILE A 424 -3.28 9.45 11.10
CA ILE A 424 -4.25 8.57 10.44
C ILE A 424 -4.92 7.66 11.49
N ALA A 425 -4.17 7.11 12.45
CA ALA A 425 -4.74 6.30 13.53
C ALA A 425 -5.76 7.09 14.36
N LYS A 426 -5.43 8.34 14.71
CA LYS A 426 -6.33 9.25 15.44
C LYS A 426 -7.64 9.54 14.68
N PHE A 427 -7.60 9.65 13.36
CA PHE A 427 -8.81 9.81 12.54
C PHE A 427 -9.80 8.64 12.73
N PHE A 428 -9.30 7.43 12.91
CA PHE A 428 -10.14 6.26 13.15
C PHE A 428 -10.58 6.10 14.61
N GLU A 429 -9.91 6.76 15.55
CA GLU A 429 -10.24 6.81 16.98
C GLU A 429 -11.32 7.86 17.31
N SER A 430 -11.32 9.01 16.62
CA SER A 430 -12.07 10.21 17.06
C SER A 430 -13.60 10.13 16.98
N ASP A 431 -14.19 9.20 16.21
CA ASP A 431 -15.65 9.12 16.06
C ASP A 431 -16.34 8.23 17.13
N SER A 432 -15.70 7.92 18.27
CA SER A 432 -16.34 7.03 19.27
C SER A 432 -15.94 7.18 20.74
N ASP A 433 -15.25 8.23 21.16
CA ASP A 433 -14.96 8.42 22.60
C ASP A 433 -15.43 9.78 23.14
N PRO A 434 -16.58 9.85 23.85
CA PRO A 434 -16.90 10.95 24.73
C PRO A 434 -16.30 10.73 26.13
N SER A 435 -15.09 10.15 26.23
CA SER A 435 -14.36 10.07 27.50
C SER A 435 -13.03 10.83 27.37
N PRO A 436 -12.84 11.95 28.08
CA PRO A 436 -11.53 12.58 28.13
C PRO A 436 -10.60 11.66 28.92
N SER A 437 -9.48 11.24 28.31
CA SER A 437 -8.42 10.60 29.07
C SER A 437 -7.95 11.56 30.18
N PRO A 438 -7.77 11.10 31.43
CA PRO A 438 -7.39 11.95 32.55
C PRO A 438 -6.05 12.68 32.35
N TYR A 439 -5.22 12.24 31.40
CA TYR A 439 -3.94 12.88 31.06
C TYR A 439 -4.06 14.19 30.25
N SER A 440 -5.23 14.50 29.71
CA SER A 440 -5.44 15.72 28.90
C SER A 440 -5.73 16.98 29.72
N LEU A 441 -6.00 16.85 31.03
CA LEU A 441 -6.32 17.97 31.93
C LEU A 441 -5.10 18.55 32.66
N GLU A 442 -4.04 17.77 32.89
CA GLU A 442 -2.84 18.29 33.59
C GLU A 442 -1.97 19.21 32.73
N LEU A 443 -1.99 19.05 31.40
CA LEU A 443 -1.22 19.91 30.48
C LEU A 443 -1.84 21.30 30.24
N LYS A 444 -3.07 21.54 30.71
CA LYS A 444 -3.75 22.84 30.58
C LYS A 444 -3.55 23.78 31.78
N GLY A 445 -2.92 23.30 32.85
CA GLY A 445 -2.74 24.07 34.10
C GLY A 445 -1.34 24.65 34.34
N LEU A 446 -0.35 24.37 33.47
CA LEU A 446 1.03 24.81 33.70
C LEU A 446 1.35 26.10 32.93
N PRO A 447 1.84 27.16 33.60
CA PRO A 447 2.32 28.37 32.93
C PRO A 447 3.51 28.03 32.02
N GLN A 448 3.44 28.41 30.75
CA GLN A 448 4.56 28.33 29.83
C GLN A 448 5.54 29.47 30.09
N ASP A 449 6.36 29.33 31.13
CA ASP A 449 7.56 30.15 31.30
C ASP A 449 8.76 29.39 30.74
N GLY A 450 9.35 29.95 29.70
CA GLY A 450 10.47 29.35 28.97
C GLY A 450 11.73 29.31 29.80
N HIS A 451 12.12 28.13 30.25
CA HIS A 451 13.50 27.70 30.41
C HIS A 451 13.57 26.17 30.32
N GLY A 452 14.61 25.66 29.64
CA GLY A 452 14.72 24.26 29.21
C GLY A 452 14.55 23.24 30.34
N ILE A 453 13.81 22.17 30.05
CA ILE A 453 13.61 21.06 30.98
C ILE A 453 14.24 19.80 30.39
N ALA A 454 15.16 19.24 31.16
CA ALA A 454 15.76 17.95 30.98
C ALA A 454 14.71 16.83 31.07
N SER A 455 14.84 15.84 30.20
CA SER A 455 14.05 14.60 30.19
C SER A 455 14.16 13.84 31.52
N PRO A 456 13.05 13.38 32.15
CA PRO A 456 13.12 12.53 33.32
C PRO A 456 13.49 11.08 32.93
N ARG A 457 14.48 10.51 33.65
CA ARG A 457 14.80 9.08 33.65
C ARG A 457 13.65 8.32 34.31
N PHE A 458 13.01 7.41 33.58
CA PHE A 458 12.05 6.47 34.16
C PHE A 458 12.77 5.26 34.78
N GLY A 459 12.62 5.09 36.09
CA GLY A 459 12.94 3.87 36.81
C GLY A 459 11.78 2.88 36.73
N HIS A 460 12.10 1.59 36.53
CA HIS A 460 11.16 0.48 36.53
C HIS A 460 10.40 0.36 37.86
N ILE A 461 9.07 0.31 37.81
CA ILE A 461 8.22 -0.19 38.89
C ILE A 461 7.45 -1.41 38.37
N ARG A 462 7.60 -2.53 39.08
CA ARG A 462 6.97 -3.83 38.79
C ARG A 462 5.48 -3.78 39.12
N LYS A 463 4.68 -4.42 38.29
CA LYS A 463 3.28 -4.77 38.55
C LYS A 463 3.21 -5.83 39.65
N HIS A 464 2.75 -5.45 40.83
CA HIS A 464 1.94 -6.27 41.72
C HIS A 464 1.11 -5.29 42.56
N ASP A 465 -0.15 -5.64 42.79
CA ASP A 465 -1.11 -4.98 43.69
C ASP A 465 -1.99 -3.87 43.06
N GLU A 466 -2.90 -4.28 42.17
CA GLU A 466 -4.21 -3.64 41.98
C GLU A 466 -5.31 -4.71 41.94
N GLU A 467 -5.43 -5.49 43.02
CA GLU A 467 -6.64 -6.22 43.38
C GLU A 467 -6.91 -6.01 44.86
N ALA A 468 -7.47 -4.85 45.19
CA ALA A 468 -8.27 -4.59 46.39
C ALA A 468 -8.46 -3.08 46.50
N ILE A 469 -9.65 -2.56 46.21
CA ILE A 469 -10.32 -1.42 46.85
C ILE A 469 -11.63 -1.22 46.07
N LEU A 470 -12.69 -1.91 46.54
CA LEU A 470 -14.07 -1.46 46.37
C LEU A 470 -14.98 -2.27 47.30
N MET A 471 -14.75 -2.12 48.60
CA MET A 471 -15.75 -2.34 49.65
C MET A 471 -15.25 -1.59 50.89
N ALA A 472 -15.86 -0.43 51.17
CA ALA A 472 -15.91 0.13 52.52
C ALA A 472 -17.33 -0.11 53.06
N PRO A 473 -17.47 -0.37 54.36
CA PRO A 473 -18.02 0.70 55.17
C PRO A 473 -17.25 0.95 56.47
N GLU A 474 -17.51 2.17 56.94
CA GLU A 474 -17.06 2.88 58.13
C GLU A 474 -17.14 2.07 59.43
N GLY A 475 -16.20 2.31 60.35
CA GLY A 475 -16.34 1.86 61.73
C GLY A 475 -15.08 1.93 62.58
N HIS A 476 -14.97 3.03 63.34
CA HIS A 476 -14.45 3.09 64.72
C HIS A 476 -12.98 2.78 65.08
N VAL A 477 -12.37 3.82 65.68
CA VAL A 477 -11.67 3.84 66.99
C VAL A 477 -10.34 3.09 67.11
N GLY A 478 -9.28 3.84 67.46
CA GLY A 478 -8.13 3.30 68.19
C GLY A 478 -6.77 3.94 67.87
N LEU A 479 -6.45 5.05 68.52
CA LEU A 479 -5.09 5.36 69.00
C LEU A 479 -4.63 4.24 70.00
N PRO A 480 -3.38 4.19 70.54
CA PRO A 480 -2.27 5.17 70.51
C PRO A 480 -0.80 4.59 70.48
N LEU A 481 0.19 5.51 70.48
CA LEU A 481 1.57 5.46 71.08
C LEU A 481 2.60 4.51 70.43
N GLU A 482 3.90 4.78 70.34
CA GLU A 482 4.80 5.57 71.18
C GLU A 482 6.16 5.80 70.44
N ASP A 483 6.78 6.93 70.77
CA ASP A 483 8.21 7.15 71.06
C ASP A 483 9.33 7.54 70.06
N THR A 484 10.02 8.61 70.50
CA THR A 484 11.45 9.00 70.41
C THR A 484 11.98 9.88 69.26
N ASP A 485 11.98 11.20 69.54
CA ASP A 485 13.14 12.09 69.79
C ASP A 485 14.31 12.29 68.78
N ASP A 486 14.75 13.56 68.79
CA ASP A 486 16.08 14.13 68.51
C ASP A 486 16.49 14.59 67.09
N LEU A 487 16.08 15.83 66.84
CA LEU A 487 16.87 16.97 66.34
C LEU A 487 18.36 16.98 66.78
N LEU A 488 19.30 17.20 65.83
CA LEU A 488 20.26 18.33 65.75
C LEU A 488 21.65 18.03 65.12
N LEU A 489 22.18 19.10 64.49
CA LEU A 489 23.59 19.47 64.21
C LEU A 489 24.26 19.07 62.88
N LEU A 490 24.50 20.08 62.03
CA LEU A 490 25.79 20.79 61.86
C LEU A 490 25.62 21.93 60.83
N ARG A 491 25.68 23.21 61.25
CA ARG A 491 26.83 24.17 61.15
C ARG A 491 27.20 24.58 59.72
N HIS A 492 27.56 25.82 59.38
CA HIS A 492 27.56 27.16 59.99
C HIS A 492 28.04 28.15 58.90
N ASP A 493 27.88 29.45 59.18
CA ASP A 493 28.55 30.63 58.59
C ASP A 493 28.07 31.19 57.25
N SER A 494 27.96 32.51 57.04
CA SER A 494 27.61 33.72 57.82
C SER A 494 27.89 34.89 56.87
N LEU A 495 27.01 35.91 56.81
CA LEU A 495 27.33 37.36 56.80
C LEU A 495 26.10 38.22 56.46
N THR A 496 26.08 39.37 57.14
CA THR A 496 24.96 40.23 57.55
C THR A 496 24.79 41.54 56.76
N GLY A 497 23.54 41.89 56.38
CA GLY A 497 22.84 43.22 56.34
C GLY A 497 23.43 44.48 55.64
N PRO A 498 22.71 45.64 55.57
CA PRO A 498 21.27 45.92 55.78
C PRO A 498 20.60 46.80 54.65
N GLN A 499 19.32 47.12 54.83
CA GLN A 499 18.39 47.80 53.91
C GLN A 499 18.73 49.25 53.51
N SER A 500 18.36 49.67 52.28
CA SER A 500 17.90 51.04 51.95
C SER A 500 17.32 51.11 50.52
N GLY A 501 16.17 51.77 50.37
CA GLY A 501 15.32 51.75 49.18
C GLY A 501 15.83 52.54 47.97
N ALA A 502 15.58 51.98 46.78
CA ALA A 502 15.59 52.71 45.51
C ALA A 502 14.25 52.49 44.79
N SER A 503 13.60 53.61 44.48
CA SER A 503 12.27 53.69 43.87
C SER A 503 12.20 53.00 42.50
N ARG A 504 11.07 52.35 42.21
CA ARG A 504 10.71 51.68 40.94
C ARG A 504 10.90 52.58 39.68
N LYS A 505 11.06 53.89 39.86
CA LYS A 505 11.40 54.87 38.80
C LYS A 505 12.85 54.77 38.28
N ASP A 506 13.83 54.39 39.10
CA ASP A 506 15.24 54.31 38.67
C ASP A 506 15.54 53.06 37.85
N LEU A 507 14.86 51.94 38.14
CA LEU A 507 14.93 50.74 37.32
C LEU A 507 14.27 50.94 35.94
N MET A 508 13.18 51.70 35.85
CA MET A 508 12.52 52.00 34.57
C MET A 508 13.33 52.96 33.68
N ASN A 509 14.11 53.88 34.26
CA ASN A 509 14.98 54.77 33.49
C ASN A 509 16.20 54.03 32.92
N LYS A 510 16.76 53.03 33.63
CA LYS A 510 17.81 52.15 33.09
C LYS A 510 17.31 51.26 31.95
N VAL A 511 16.08 50.76 32.02
CA VAL A 511 15.48 49.95 30.93
C VAL A 511 15.15 50.80 29.69
N LYS A 512 14.75 52.06 29.85
CA LYS A 512 14.54 52.99 28.72
C LYS A 512 15.84 53.45 28.04
N ALA A 513 16.96 53.51 28.76
CA ALA A 513 18.26 53.84 28.18
C ALA A 513 18.80 52.72 27.28
N ILE A 514 18.58 51.45 27.67
CA ILE A 514 19.03 50.28 26.89
C ILE A 514 18.18 50.09 25.62
N LYS A 515 16.89 50.44 25.65
CA LYS A 515 16.00 50.34 24.47
C LYS A 515 16.23 51.43 23.41
N LYS A 516 17.01 52.47 23.69
CA LYS A 516 17.31 53.58 22.76
C LYS A 516 18.63 53.41 21.99
N GLN A 517 19.44 52.41 22.33
CA GLN A 517 20.74 52.13 21.68
C GLN A 517 20.70 50.99 20.65
N GLY A 518 19.61 50.21 20.57
CA GLY A 518 19.49 49.07 19.65
C GLY A 518 18.86 49.37 18.28
N ASN A 519 18.57 50.64 17.96
CA ASN A 519 17.86 50.98 16.72
C ASN A 519 18.57 52.11 15.97
N ARG A 520 19.71 51.79 15.33
CA ARG A 520 20.38 52.57 14.27
C ARG A 520 21.60 51.81 13.74
N SER A 521 21.46 51.12 12.60
CA SER A 521 22.37 51.20 11.43
C SER A 521 22.22 49.99 10.51
N SER A 522 21.65 50.24 9.33
CA SER A 522 21.82 49.43 8.12
C SER A 522 21.76 50.39 6.93
N PRO A 523 22.81 50.54 6.10
CA PRO A 523 22.71 51.21 4.83
C PRO A 523 22.55 50.21 3.68
N SER A 524 21.70 50.62 2.75
CA SER A 524 21.41 50.12 1.40
C SER A 524 22.62 50.11 0.46
N PHE A 525 22.68 49.16 -0.47
CA PHE A 525 23.30 49.39 -1.79
C PHE A 525 22.62 48.57 -2.90
N ASP A 526 22.31 49.29 -3.98
CA ASP A 526 21.70 48.85 -5.23
C ASP A 526 22.67 48.12 -6.18
N THR A 527 22.07 47.35 -7.09
CA THR A 527 22.63 46.56 -8.22
C THR A 527 23.46 47.35 -9.25
N PRO A 528 24.14 46.69 -10.22
CA PRO A 528 23.53 46.59 -11.55
C PRO A 528 23.86 45.34 -12.42
N ARG A 529 23.07 45.24 -13.49
CA ARG A 529 23.02 44.32 -14.64
C ARG A 529 24.34 44.12 -15.42
N GLY A 530 24.45 42.99 -16.12
CA GLY A 530 25.31 42.84 -17.32
C GLY A 530 25.33 41.42 -17.89
N ALA A 531 24.91 41.27 -19.16
CA ALA A 531 24.84 40.03 -19.93
C ALA A 531 26.19 39.62 -20.56
N SER A 532 26.37 38.33 -20.90
CA SER A 532 26.74 37.82 -22.25
C SER A 532 27.29 36.38 -22.26
N SER A 533 26.76 35.60 -23.21
CA SER A 533 27.34 34.55 -24.07
C SER A 533 28.43 33.55 -23.60
N SER A 534 28.16 32.29 -23.93
CA SER A 534 29.01 31.08 -24.17
C SER A 534 30.24 31.32 -25.09
N PRO A 535 31.08 30.32 -25.47
CA PRO A 535 31.11 28.88 -25.14
C PRO A 535 32.53 28.29 -24.83
N LEU A 536 32.57 27.06 -24.28
CA LEU A 536 33.36 25.91 -24.75
C LEU A 536 32.86 24.63 -24.06
#